data_AF-A0A2V5XZZ3-F1
#
_entry.id   AF-A0A2V5XZZ3-F1
#
_cell.length_a   1.000
_cell.length_b   1.000
_cell.length_c   1.000
_cell.angle_alpha   90.00
_cell.angle_beta   90.00
_cell.angle_gamma   90.00
#
_symmetry.space_group_name_H-M   'P 1'
#
loop_
_entity.id
_entity.type
_entity.pdbx_description
1 polymer ?
#
loop_
_entity_poly.entity_id
_entity_poly.type
_entity_poly.pdbx_seq_one_letter_code
_entity_poly.pdbx_strand_id
1 'polypeptide(L)'
;DKYAYYLPVFISIAIGAGFGTRWLIQIAVKSMSFGTSYCVAAIAVLLTSATAFAGNWPFNNRRHYFIANDYVENLLSTIEPNGLLLTQDWQVVSPMFYAQEVERRRPDVKVVDINLLRRSWYFDYLRHAYPSLIERSREKIDTYLEDLKEWEHDPGAFARSQPLTQKISVAFSEMVRSIVTNEIRFAPVYITNELLAANQTNSYLTQWIPQTYQLVPQGLIFNLATDQSFHDSPDPHLQTRGLADGTARFEKDDVVNLKVLPTYTSMLVNRGRYFALFNQHERAIIAFKEALTLDPNLVAAREGLAQSTAKLPSP
;
A
#
# COMPACT_ATOMS: atom_id res chain seq x y z
N ASP A 1 4.58 -7.00 -7.51
CA ASP A 1 4.57 -6.20 -8.75
C ASP A 1 5.01 -6.92 -10.03
N LYS A 2 6.17 -7.59 -10.07
CA LYS A 2 6.72 -8.18 -11.32
C LYS A 2 5.75 -9.09 -12.11
N TYR A 3 5.02 -9.99 -11.44
CA TYR A 3 4.20 -11.01 -12.12
C TYR A 3 3.02 -10.45 -12.94
N ALA A 4 2.39 -9.36 -12.50
CA ALA A 4 1.26 -8.76 -13.22
C ALA A 4 1.70 -8.22 -14.60
N TYR A 5 2.90 -7.63 -14.67
CA TYR A 5 3.47 -7.12 -15.93
C TYR A 5 3.84 -8.22 -16.93
N TYR A 6 4.08 -9.45 -16.45
CA TYR A 6 4.37 -10.59 -17.32
C TYR A 6 3.13 -11.34 -17.79
N LEU A 7 1.92 -10.99 -17.31
CA LEU A 7 0.69 -11.67 -17.71
C LEU A 7 0.48 -11.68 -19.24
N PRO A 8 0.67 -10.57 -19.98
CA PRO A 8 0.57 -10.59 -21.45
C PRO A 8 1.60 -11.50 -22.12
N VAL A 9 2.81 -11.58 -21.55
CA VAL A 9 3.87 -12.47 -22.03
C VAL A 9 3.46 -13.94 -21.84
N PHE A 10 2.94 -14.30 -20.66
CA PHE A 10 2.44 -15.65 -20.40
C PHE A 10 1.30 -16.04 -21.34
N ILE A 11 0.35 -15.11 -21.59
CA ILE A 11 -0.73 -15.32 -22.57
C ILE A 11 -0.15 -15.55 -23.96
N SER A 12 0.81 -14.73 -24.38
CA SER A 12 1.44 -14.85 -25.72
C SER A 12 2.18 -16.18 -25.88
N ILE A 13 2.94 -16.61 -24.87
CA ILE A 13 3.64 -17.89 -24.86
C ILE A 13 2.65 -19.06 -24.89
N ALA A 14 1.55 -18.98 -24.12
CA ALA A 14 0.52 -20.02 -24.10
C ALA A 14 -0.16 -20.19 -25.47
N ILE A 15 -0.46 -19.07 -26.17
CA ILE A 15 -0.99 -19.10 -27.53
C ILE A 15 0.01 -19.76 -28.49
N GLY A 16 1.28 -19.36 -28.44
CA GLY A 16 2.34 -19.95 -29.26
C GLY A 16 2.51 -21.46 -29.00
N ALA A 17 2.51 -21.87 -27.73
CA ALA A 17 2.56 -23.28 -27.33
C ALA A 17 1.35 -24.06 -27.85
N GLY A 18 0.16 -23.46 -27.86
CA GLY A 18 -1.05 -24.05 -28.44
C GLY A 18 -0.92 -24.34 -29.94
N PHE A 19 -0.44 -23.35 -30.72
CA PHE A 19 -0.17 -23.54 -32.15
C PHE A 19 0.92 -24.59 -32.41
N GLY A 20 2.02 -24.56 -31.65
CA GLY A 20 3.08 -25.55 -31.75
C GLY A 20 2.60 -26.97 -31.45
N THR A 21 1.81 -27.13 -30.39
CA THR A 21 1.20 -28.42 -30.00
C THR A 21 0.29 -28.94 -31.11
N ARG A 22 -0.58 -28.08 -31.66
CA ARG A 22 -1.44 -28.43 -32.80
C ARG A 22 -0.62 -28.89 -34.00
N TRP A 23 0.45 -28.16 -34.36
CA TRP A 23 1.29 -28.49 -35.51
C TRP A 23 1.97 -29.86 -35.34
N LEU A 24 2.48 -30.16 -34.14
CA LEU A 24 3.06 -31.47 -33.82
C LEU A 24 2.03 -32.60 -33.90
N ILE A 25 0.83 -32.40 -33.35
CA ILE A 25 -0.28 -33.37 -33.45
C ILE A 25 -0.61 -33.63 -34.92
N GLN A 26 -0.75 -32.57 -35.73
CA GLN A 26 -1.04 -32.69 -37.15
C GLN A 26 0.02 -33.47 -37.92
N ILE A 27 1.29 -33.46 -37.49
CA ILE A 27 2.36 -34.29 -38.08
C ILE A 27 2.23 -35.74 -37.61
N ALA A 28 1.96 -35.97 -36.33
CA ALA A 28 1.90 -37.29 -35.74
C ALA A 28 0.71 -38.14 -36.24
N VAL A 29 -0.44 -37.51 -36.52
CA VAL A 29 -1.68 -38.23 -36.86
C VAL A 29 -1.97 -38.35 -38.37
N LYS A 30 -1.06 -37.89 -39.24
CA LYS A 30 -1.30 -37.80 -40.71
C LYS A 30 -1.74 -39.12 -41.37
N SER A 31 -1.27 -40.24 -40.84
CA SER A 31 -1.50 -41.58 -41.40
C SER A 31 -2.45 -42.42 -40.55
N MET A 32 -3.14 -41.82 -39.58
CA MET A 32 -4.02 -42.51 -38.62
C MET A 32 -5.50 -42.37 -39.02
N SER A 33 -6.33 -43.31 -38.54
CA SER A 33 -7.79 -43.22 -38.69
C SER A 33 -8.35 -42.08 -37.85
N PHE A 34 -9.49 -41.51 -38.24
CA PHE A 34 -10.10 -40.36 -37.58
C PHE A 34 -10.28 -40.55 -36.06
N GLY A 35 -10.75 -41.72 -35.62
CA GLY A 35 -10.93 -42.04 -34.20
C GLY A 35 -9.61 -42.08 -33.43
N THR A 36 -8.58 -42.71 -33.98
CA THR A 36 -7.25 -42.78 -33.36
C THR A 36 -6.59 -41.40 -33.32
N SER A 37 -6.72 -40.61 -34.38
CA SER A 37 -6.20 -39.23 -34.45
C SER A 37 -6.80 -38.34 -33.36
N TYR A 38 -8.11 -38.44 -33.12
CA TYR A 38 -8.79 -37.70 -32.06
C TYR A 38 -8.27 -38.12 -30.68
N CYS A 39 -8.15 -39.42 -30.41
CA CYS A 39 -7.61 -39.92 -29.14
C CYS A 39 -6.18 -39.44 -28.89
N VAL A 40 -5.30 -39.53 -29.89
CA VAL A 40 -3.91 -39.06 -29.78
C VAL A 40 -3.86 -37.55 -29.53
N ALA A 41 -4.67 -36.77 -30.24
CA ALA A 41 -4.75 -35.33 -30.03
C ALA A 41 -5.22 -34.99 -28.61
N ALA A 42 -6.28 -35.65 -28.13
CA ALA A 42 -6.82 -35.44 -26.79
C ALA A 42 -5.79 -35.79 -25.70
N ILE A 43 -5.10 -36.93 -25.84
CA ILE A 43 -4.04 -37.34 -24.92
C ILE A 43 -2.87 -36.34 -24.95
N ALA A 44 -2.44 -35.90 -26.13
CA ALA A 44 -1.33 -34.96 -26.26
C ALA A 44 -1.64 -33.59 -25.63
N VAL A 45 -2.86 -33.09 -25.80
CA VAL A 45 -3.30 -31.85 -25.14
C VAL A 45 -3.36 -32.05 -23.63
N LEU A 46 -3.98 -33.14 -23.16
CA LEU A 46 -4.10 -33.43 -21.74
C LEU A 46 -2.73 -33.59 -21.07
N LEU A 47 -1.81 -34.34 -21.66
CA LEU A 47 -0.45 -34.53 -21.12
C LEU A 47 0.33 -33.22 -21.09
N THR A 48 0.28 -32.42 -22.16
CA THR A 48 0.95 -31.11 -22.20
C THR A 48 0.41 -30.19 -21.11
N SER A 49 -0.92 -30.07 -20.98
CA SER A 49 -1.55 -29.26 -19.95
C SER A 49 -1.27 -29.77 -18.53
N ALA A 50 -1.36 -31.07 -18.29
CA ALA A 50 -1.11 -31.67 -16.98
C ALA A 50 0.36 -31.50 -16.55
N THR A 51 1.30 -31.67 -17.48
CA THR A 51 2.74 -31.49 -17.21
C THR A 51 3.05 -30.03 -16.90
N ALA A 52 2.49 -29.09 -17.69
CA ALA A 52 2.64 -27.66 -17.43
C ALA A 52 2.04 -27.28 -16.06
N PHE A 53 0.86 -27.78 -15.73
CA PHE A 53 0.22 -27.54 -14.44
C PHE A 53 1.06 -28.09 -13.28
N ALA A 54 1.42 -29.37 -13.33
CA ALA A 54 2.18 -30.03 -12.26
C ALA A 54 3.57 -29.39 -12.05
N GLY A 55 4.26 -29.04 -13.14
CA GLY A 55 5.58 -28.40 -13.08
C GLY A 55 5.54 -26.99 -12.52
N ASN A 56 4.45 -26.24 -12.74
CA ASN A 56 4.32 -24.86 -12.29
C ASN A 56 3.61 -24.71 -10.93
N TRP A 57 2.81 -25.69 -10.52
CA TRP A 57 1.98 -25.60 -9.32
C TRP A 57 2.76 -25.27 -8.04
N PRO A 58 3.87 -25.95 -7.68
CA PRO A 58 4.59 -25.65 -6.44
C PRO A 58 5.15 -24.22 -6.36
N PHE A 59 5.51 -23.63 -7.51
CA PHE A 59 6.10 -22.30 -7.59
C PHE A 59 5.06 -21.18 -7.67
N ASN A 60 3.87 -21.48 -8.19
CA ASN A 60 2.81 -20.51 -8.45
C ASN A 60 1.62 -20.65 -7.49
N ASN A 61 1.61 -21.66 -6.61
CA ASN A 61 0.58 -21.81 -5.61
C ASN A 61 0.64 -20.66 -4.59
N ARG A 62 -0.35 -19.77 -4.63
CA ARG A 62 -0.49 -18.62 -3.73
C ARG A 62 -1.57 -18.83 -2.67
N ARG A 63 -2.00 -20.06 -2.39
CA ARG A 63 -3.11 -20.38 -1.46
C ARG A 63 -2.95 -19.79 -0.04
N HIS A 64 -1.71 -19.51 0.38
CA HIS A 64 -1.41 -18.92 1.69
C HIS A 64 -0.89 -17.48 1.60
N TYR A 65 -0.99 -16.84 0.43
CA TYR A 65 -0.53 -15.46 0.25
C TYR A 65 -1.66 -14.48 0.56
N PHE A 66 -1.76 -14.07 1.83
CA PHE A 66 -2.78 -13.13 2.30
C PHE A 66 -2.25 -11.71 2.52
N ILE A 67 -0.95 -11.47 2.29
CA ILE A 67 -0.26 -10.24 2.70
C ILE A 67 -0.99 -8.97 2.25
N ALA A 68 -1.32 -8.86 0.96
CA ALA A 68 -1.99 -7.66 0.44
C ALA A 68 -3.41 -7.49 0.99
N ASN A 69 -4.18 -8.58 1.09
CA ASN A 69 -5.55 -8.53 1.62
C ASN A 69 -5.55 -8.14 3.11
N ASP A 70 -4.68 -8.76 3.91
CA ASP A 70 -4.60 -8.51 5.34
C ASP A 70 -4.05 -7.11 5.62
N TYR A 71 -3.13 -6.62 4.78
CA TYR A 71 -2.65 -5.24 4.86
C TYR A 71 -3.77 -4.23 4.62
N VAL A 72 -4.58 -4.43 3.58
CA VAL A 72 -5.75 -3.58 3.32
C VAL A 72 -6.78 -3.66 4.45
N GLU A 73 -7.09 -4.86 4.93
CA GLU A 73 -8.06 -5.04 6.02
C GLU A 73 -7.58 -4.34 7.30
N ASN A 74 -6.31 -4.48 7.65
CA ASN A 74 -5.72 -3.83 8.82
C ASN A 74 -5.67 -2.30 8.70
N LEU A 75 -5.57 -1.77 7.48
CA LEU A 75 -5.63 -0.32 7.23
C LEU A 75 -7.07 0.19 7.27
N LEU A 76 -7.98 -0.46 6.55
CA LEU A 76 -9.38 -0.03 6.46
C LEU A 76 -10.11 -0.17 7.79
N SER A 77 -9.81 -1.20 8.59
CA SER A 77 -10.46 -1.42 9.89
C SER A 77 -10.13 -0.34 10.93
N THR A 78 -9.05 0.42 10.77
CA THR A 78 -8.69 1.52 11.68
C THR A 78 -9.14 2.90 11.20
N ILE A 79 -9.52 3.03 9.93
CA ILE A 79 -10.00 4.30 9.39
C ILE A 79 -11.48 4.49 9.71
N GLU A 80 -11.80 5.55 10.44
CA GLU A 80 -13.17 5.94 10.75
C GLU A 80 -13.99 6.27 9.49
N PRO A 81 -15.33 6.20 9.57
CA PRO A 81 -16.20 6.46 8.41
C PRO A 81 -15.90 7.80 7.72
N ASN A 82 -15.83 7.79 6.39
CA ASN A 82 -15.50 8.95 5.54
C ASN A 82 -14.07 9.53 5.72
N GLY A 83 -13.20 8.86 6.49
CA GLY A 83 -11.84 9.31 6.75
C GLY A 83 -10.99 9.43 5.48
N LEU A 84 -10.01 10.33 5.52
CA LEU A 84 -9.02 10.53 4.46
C LEU A 84 -7.71 9.86 4.84
N LEU A 85 -7.22 8.95 4.02
CA LEU A 85 -5.87 8.39 4.11
C LEU A 85 -4.98 9.03 3.04
N LEU A 86 -3.91 9.69 3.49
CA LEU A 86 -2.82 10.15 2.64
C LEU A 86 -1.63 9.21 2.74
N THR A 87 -1.07 8.84 1.60
CA THR A 87 0.08 7.93 1.52
C THR A 87 0.95 8.23 0.31
N GLN A 88 2.20 7.75 0.33
CA GLN A 88 3.09 7.64 -0.83
C GLN A 88 3.45 6.18 -1.14
N ASP A 89 2.89 5.22 -0.39
CA ASP A 89 3.22 3.82 -0.55
C ASP A 89 2.30 3.14 -1.56
N TRP A 90 2.87 2.79 -2.71
CA TRP A 90 2.17 2.01 -3.72
C TRP A 90 1.67 0.66 -3.19
N GLN A 91 2.33 0.11 -2.16
CA GLN A 91 1.91 -1.15 -1.53
C GLN A 91 0.65 -0.99 -0.67
N VAL A 92 0.25 0.25 -0.39
CA VAL A 92 -1.05 0.61 0.21
C VAL A 92 -2.07 0.87 -0.91
N VAL A 93 -1.75 1.78 -1.82
CA VAL A 93 -2.68 2.29 -2.83
C VAL A 93 -3.17 1.21 -3.78
N SER A 94 -2.24 0.40 -4.32
CA SER A 94 -2.55 -0.63 -5.32
C SER A 94 -3.59 -1.66 -4.84
N PRO A 95 -3.39 -2.34 -3.70
CA PRO A 95 -4.40 -3.29 -3.22
C PRO A 95 -5.67 -2.60 -2.69
N MET A 96 -5.59 -1.35 -2.19
CA MET A 96 -6.80 -0.59 -1.81
C MET A 96 -7.67 -0.26 -3.02
N PHE A 97 -7.09 0.11 -4.17
CA PHE A 97 -7.86 0.30 -5.40
C PHE A 97 -8.64 -0.95 -5.79
N TYR A 98 -8.03 -2.14 -5.69
CA TYR A 98 -8.74 -3.38 -5.93
C TYR A 98 -9.90 -3.57 -4.93
N ALA A 99 -9.63 -3.41 -3.63
CA ALA A 99 -10.65 -3.59 -2.59
C ALA A 99 -11.83 -2.61 -2.74
N GLN A 100 -11.56 -1.35 -3.10
CA GLN A 100 -12.58 -0.31 -3.24
C GLN A 100 -13.32 -0.37 -4.59
N GLU A 101 -12.62 -0.52 -5.70
CA GLU A 101 -13.23 -0.43 -7.04
C GLU A 101 -13.81 -1.76 -7.52
N VAL A 102 -13.18 -2.87 -7.18
CA VAL A 102 -13.61 -4.20 -7.61
C VAL A 102 -14.48 -4.85 -6.54
N GLU A 103 -14.00 -4.91 -5.29
CA GLU A 103 -14.71 -5.60 -4.21
C GLU A 103 -15.71 -4.70 -3.46
N ARG A 104 -15.74 -3.39 -3.76
CA ARG A 104 -16.64 -2.41 -3.14
C ARG A 104 -16.56 -2.37 -1.61
N ARG A 105 -15.38 -2.64 -1.04
CA ARG A 105 -15.11 -2.55 0.40
C ARG A 105 -14.79 -1.11 0.78
N ARG A 106 -15.43 -0.60 1.85
CA ARG A 106 -15.21 0.76 2.40
C ARG A 106 -15.06 1.85 1.32
N PRO A 107 -16.03 1.99 0.40
CA PRO A 107 -15.99 3.05 -0.62
C PRO A 107 -16.12 4.46 -0.01
N ASP A 108 -16.47 4.56 1.27
CA ASP A 108 -16.51 5.81 2.03
C ASP A 108 -15.12 6.38 2.35
N VAL A 109 -14.11 5.52 2.47
CA VAL A 109 -12.74 5.93 2.80
C VAL A 109 -12.07 6.57 1.60
N LYS A 110 -11.52 7.76 1.79
CA LYS A 110 -10.84 8.51 0.72
C LYS A 110 -9.36 8.17 0.77
N VAL A 111 -8.88 7.41 -0.21
CA VAL A 111 -7.45 7.08 -0.32
C VAL A 111 -6.79 7.96 -1.37
N VAL A 112 -5.80 8.76 -0.96
CA VAL A 112 -5.10 9.70 -1.81
C VAL A 112 -3.60 9.42 -1.80
N ASP A 113 -3.07 9.06 -2.98
CA ASP A 113 -1.63 8.92 -3.20
C ASP A 113 -1.01 10.27 -3.59
N ILE A 114 -0.11 10.79 -2.76
CA ILE A 114 0.57 12.06 -3.00
C ILE A 114 1.43 12.00 -4.27
N ASN A 115 1.95 10.83 -4.66
CA ASN A 115 2.70 10.70 -5.91
C ASN A 115 1.77 10.81 -7.14
N LEU A 116 0.55 10.27 -7.06
CA LEU A 116 -0.42 10.37 -8.15
C LEU A 116 -1.01 11.78 -8.28
N LEU A 117 -1.01 12.58 -7.21
CA LEU A 117 -1.33 14.01 -7.30
C LEU A 117 -0.39 14.78 -8.25
N ARG A 118 0.71 14.18 -8.73
CA ARG A 118 1.59 14.75 -9.76
C ARG A 118 1.18 14.37 -11.19
N ARG A 119 -0.04 13.86 -11.38
CA ARG A 119 -0.58 13.45 -12.68
C ARG A 119 -1.98 14.03 -12.86
N SER A 120 -2.19 14.80 -13.93
CA SER A 120 -3.46 15.53 -14.13
C SER A 120 -4.68 14.59 -14.20
N TRP A 121 -4.52 13.41 -14.82
CA TRP A 121 -5.58 12.39 -14.91
C TRP A 121 -6.06 11.91 -13.53
N TYR A 122 -5.22 11.96 -12.49
CA TYR A 122 -5.62 11.51 -11.17
C TYR A 122 -6.67 12.41 -10.54
N PHE A 123 -6.68 13.70 -10.89
CA PHE A 123 -7.73 14.60 -10.45
C PHE A 123 -9.05 14.34 -11.16
N ASP A 124 -9.03 13.83 -12.39
CA ASP A 124 -10.25 13.35 -13.04
C ASP A 124 -10.81 12.17 -12.25
N TYR A 125 -9.98 11.21 -11.85
CA TYR A 125 -10.38 10.12 -10.96
C TYR A 125 -10.95 10.64 -9.63
N LEU A 126 -10.23 11.51 -8.93
CA LEU A 126 -10.65 12.04 -7.63
C LEU A 126 -11.95 12.86 -7.72
N ARG A 127 -12.21 13.57 -8.82
CA ARG A 127 -13.50 14.26 -9.05
C ARG A 127 -14.67 13.30 -9.14
N HIS A 128 -14.46 12.11 -9.71
CA HIS A 128 -15.50 11.08 -9.79
C HIS A 128 -15.64 10.32 -8.48
N ALA A 129 -14.53 9.90 -7.87
CA ALA A 129 -14.54 9.09 -6.65
C ALA A 129 -14.90 9.92 -5.40
N TYR A 130 -14.32 11.10 -5.25
CA TYR A 130 -14.39 11.92 -4.04
C TYR A 130 -14.73 13.40 -4.36
N PRO A 131 -15.89 13.70 -4.98
CA PRO A 131 -16.23 15.05 -5.44
C PRO A 131 -16.19 16.10 -4.31
N SER A 132 -16.60 15.72 -3.10
CA SER A 132 -16.60 16.62 -1.94
C SER A 132 -15.20 16.97 -1.44
N LEU A 133 -14.24 16.06 -1.57
CA LEU A 133 -12.82 16.31 -1.28
C LEU A 133 -12.26 17.37 -2.23
N ILE A 134 -12.55 17.23 -3.53
CA ILE A 134 -12.11 18.19 -4.55
C ILE A 134 -12.75 19.55 -4.34
N GLU A 135 -14.07 19.61 -4.11
CA GLU A 135 -14.79 20.88 -3.93
C GLU A 135 -14.22 21.70 -2.77
N ARG A 136 -13.95 21.05 -1.62
CA ARG A 136 -13.42 21.73 -0.44
C ARG A 136 -12.06 22.38 -0.65
N SER A 137 -11.30 21.94 -1.65
CA SER A 137 -9.95 22.42 -1.96
C SER A 137 -9.82 22.95 -3.38
N ARG A 138 -10.95 23.23 -4.05
CA ARG A 138 -11.03 23.55 -5.48
C ARG A 138 -10.06 24.65 -5.90
N GLU A 139 -10.04 25.77 -5.17
CA GLU A 139 -9.19 26.93 -5.49
C GLU A 139 -7.71 26.54 -5.62
N LYS A 140 -7.19 25.80 -4.64
CA LYS A 140 -5.78 25.38 -4.62
C LYS A 140 -5.50 24.23 -5.58
N ILE A 141 -6.48 23.33 -5.78
CA ILE A 141 -6.39 22.24 -6.76
C ILE A 141 -6.34 22.80 -8.18
N ASP A 142 -7.23 23.72 -8.54
CA ASP A 142 -7.33 24.28 -9.90
C ASP A 142 -6.07 25.10 -10.23
N THR A 143 -5.58 25.90 -9.28
CA THR A 143 -4.31 26.64 -9.42
C THR A 143 -3.13 25.70 -9.71
N TYR A 144 -3.01 24.61 -8.95
CA TYR A 144 -1.94 23.64 -9.18
C TYR A 144 -2.13 22.86 -10.49
N LEU A 145 -3.37 22.52 -10.86
CA LEU A 145 -3.69 21.77 -12.07
C LEU A 145 -3.34 22.52 -13.35
N GLU A 146 -3.48 23.85 -13.35
CA GLU A 146 -3.02 24.70 -14.46
C GLU A 146 -1.50 24.54 -14.66
N ASP A 147 -0.72 24.74 -13.59
CA ASP A 147 0.74 24.58 -13.62
C ASP A 147 1.16 23.15 -13.99
N LEU A 148 0.44 22.14 -13.49
CA LEU A 148 0.72 20.73 -13.78
C LEU A 148 0.50 20.40 -15.25
N LYS A 149 -0.57 20.90 -15.87
CA LYS A 149 -0.84 20.66 -17.30
C LYS A 149 0.21 21.31 -18.19
N GLU A 150 0.67 22.52 -17.83
CA GLU A 150 1.80 23.16 -18.51
C GLU A 150 3.07 22.32 -18.38
N TRP A 151 3.35 21.80 -17.17
CA TRP A 151 4.50 20.93 -16.93
C TRP A 151 4.42 19.61 -17.70
N GLU A 152 3.25 18.97 -17.77
CA GLU A 152 3.06 17.73 -18.53
C GLU A 152 3.22 17.95 -20.05
N HIS A 153 2.95 19.16 -20.53
CA HIS A 153 3.12 19.53 -21.94
C HIS A 153 4.60 19.79 -22.32
N ASP A 154 5.33 20.56 -21.50
CA ASP A 154 6.77 20.80 -21.68
C ASP A 154 7.53 20.74 -20.34
N PRO A 155 7.91 19.53 -19.89
CA PRO A 155 8.72 19.37 -18.67
C PRO A 155 10.08 20.08 -18.78
N GLY A 156 10.59 20.27 -20.00
CA GLY A 156 11.88 20.89 -20.26
C GLY A 156 11.89 22.39 -19.93
N ALA A 157 10.77 23.10 -20.15
CA ALA A 157 10.64 24.51 -19.77
C ALA A 157 10.83 24.71 -18.26
N PHE A 158 10.23 23.84 -17.45
CA PHE A 158 10.35 23.89 -16.00
C PHE A 158 11.75 23.49 -15.53
N ALA A 159 12.33 22.43 -16.11
CA ALA A 159 13.68 21.99 -15.78
C ALA A 159 14.75 23.08 -16.01
N ARG A 160 14.52 23.99 -16.97
CA ARG A 160 15.41 25.12 -17.27
C ARG A 160 15.04 26.42 -16.54
N SER A 161 13.93 26.46 -15.81
CA SER A 161 13.41 27.67 -15.17
C SER A 161 13.14 27.44 -13.68
N GLN A 162 14.06 27.94 -12.85
CA GLN A 162 13.91 27.90 -11.39
C GLN A 162 12.62 28.57 -10.89
N PRO A 163 12.18 29.75 -11.41
CA PRO A 163 10.91 30.34 -11.02
C PRO A 163 9.69 29.47 -11.31
N LEU A 164 9.65 28.81 -12.48
CA LEU A 164 8.53 27.90 -12.83
C LEU A 164 8.52 26.67 -11.91
N THR A 165 9.70 26.08 -11.66
CA THR A 165 9.84 24.95 -10.73
C THR A 165 9.42 25.34 -9.31
N GLN A 166 9.76 26.55 -8.86
CA GLN A 166 9.35 27.04 -7.55
C GLN A 166 7.83 27.28 -7.49
N LYS A 167 7.24 27.90 -8.53
CA LYS A 167 5.79 28.16 -8.63
C LYS A 167 4.98 26.87 -8.47
N ILE A 168 5.26 25.85 -9.29
CA ILE A 168 4.53 24.58 -9.24
C ILE A 168 4.75 23.83 -7.92
N SER A 169 5.96 23.91 -7.33
CA SER A 169 6.26 23.25 -6.05
C SER A 169 5.51 23.89 -4.88
N VAL A 170 5.38 25.22 -4.88
CA VAL A 170 4.57 25.98 -3.91
C VAL A 170 3.09 25.63 -4.10
N ALA A 171 2.58 25.70 -5.33
CA ALA A 171 1.18 25.36 -5.61
C ALA A 171 0.83 23.93 -5.19
N PHE A 172 1.72 22.96 -5.45
CA PHE A 172 1.54 21.58 -5.00
C PHE A 172 1.48 21.46 -3.47
N SER A 173 2.39 22.15 -2.77
CA SER A 173 2.43 22.14 -1.30
C SER A 173 1.19 22.78 -0.69
N GLU A 174 0.73 23.91 -1.25
CA GLU A 174 -0.50 24.59 -0.84
C GLU A 174 -1.74 23.74 -1.09
N MET A 175 -1.80 23.04 -2.23
CA MET A 175 -2.88 22.11 -2.55
C MET A 175 -2.95 20.98 -1.52
N VAL A 176 -1.85 20.26 -1.27
CA VAL A 176 -1.82 19.15 -0.29
C VAL A 176 -2.20 19.66 1.10
N ARG A 177 -1.67 20.82 1.51
CA ARG A 177 -2.05 21.46 2.77
C ARG A 177 -3.53 21.76 2.83
N SER A 178 -4.11 22.35 1.78
CA SER A 178 -5.53 22.66 1.73
C SER A 178 -6.40 21.42 1.88
N ILE A 179 -6.02 20.30 1.22
CA ILE A 179 -6.76 19.04 1.29
C ILE A 179 -6.83 18.56 2.76
N VAL A 180 -5.68 18.52 3.44
CA VAL A 180 -5.62 18.11 4.85
C VAL A 180 -6.40 19.08 5.74
N THR A 181 -6.12 20.39 5.67
CA THR A 181 -6.70 21.39 6.58
C THR A 181 -8.20 21.56 6.38
N ASN A 182 -8.69 21.35 5.16
CA ASN A 182 -10.10 21.47 4.87
C ASN A 182 -10.85 20.19 5.23
N GLU A 183 -10.27 19.01 4.98
CA GLU A 183 -10.90 17.72 5.27
C GLU A 183 -11.02 17.42 6.75
N ILE A 184 -9.99 17.76 7.54
CA ILE A 184 -9.95 17.48 8.99
C ILE A 184 -11.09 18.14 9.78
N ARG A 185 -11.75 19.14 9.20
CA ARG A 185 -12.93 19.79 9.78
C ARG A 185 -14.23 18.98 9.62
N PHE A 186 -14.21 17.93 8.81
CA PHE A 186 -15.39 17.12 8.46
C PHE A 186 -15.20 15.64 8.74
N ALA A 187 -13.99 15.11 8.56
CA ALA A 187 -13.68 13.71 8.80
C ALA A 187 -12.23 13.56 9.32
N PRO A 188 -11.92 12.49 10.07
CA PRO A 188 -10.56 12.21 10.51
C PRO A 188 -9.60 12.07 9.31
N VAL A 189 -8.39 12.59 9.47
CA VAL A 189 -7.34 12.53 8.47
C VAL A 189 -6.22 11.66 9.00
N TYR A 190 -5.77 10.75 8.15
CA TYR A 190 -4.76 9.77 8.45
C TYR A 190 -3.59 9.88 7.49
N ILE A 191 -2.41 9.54 7.99
CA ILE A 191 -1.19 9.41 7.19
C ILE A 191 -0.52 8.08 7.48
N THR A 192 0.14 7.52 6.48
CA THR A 192 1.03 6.36 6.65
C THR A 192 2.42 6.79 7.13
N ASN A 193 3.15 5.89 7.79
CA ASN A 193 4.42 6.20 8.45
C ASN A 193 5.54 6.67 7.50
N GLU A 194 5.56 6.22 6.25
CA GLU A 194 6.58 6.62 5.27
C GLU A 194 6.50 8.10 4.92
N LEU A 195 5.35 8.76 5.11
CA LEU A 195 5.24 10.22 4.95
C LEU A 195 6.02 11.01 6.00
N LEU A 196 6.40 10.36 7.10
CA LEU A 196 7.24 10.91 8.17
C LEU A 196 8.71 10.57 7.97
N ALA A 197 9.02 9.56 7.17
CA ALA A 197 10.39 9.17 6.90
C ALA A 197 11.10 10.28 6.12
N ALA A 198 12.18 10.81 6.69
CA ALA A 198 12.97 11.89 6.13
C ALA A 198 13.81 11.42 4.91
N ASN A 199 13.16 10.97 3.84
CA ASN A 199 13.82 10.73 2.57
C ASN A 199 13.70 11.99 1.69
N GLN A 200 14.83 12.37 1.08
CA GLN A 200 15.17 13.73 0.63
C GLN A 200 14.26 14.36 -0.43
N THR A 201 13.35 13.62 -1.07
CA THR A 201 12.66 14.10 -2.28
C THR A 201 11.26 14.68 -2.02
N ASN A 202 10.57 14.24 -0.97
CA ASN A 202 9.16 14.63 -0.72
C ASN A 202 8.90 15.11 0.72
N SER A 203 9.90 15.07 1.61
CA SER A 203 9.70 15.39 3.04
C SER A 203 9.22 16.82 3.28
N TYR A 204 9.62 17.79 2.44
CA TYR A 204 9.14 19.18 2.52
C TYR A 204 7.61 19.32 2.40
N LEU A 205 6.94 18.34 1.77
CA LEU A 205 5.50 18.36 1.53
C LEU A 205 4.68 18.05 2.77
N THR A 206 5.25 17.26 3.69
CA THR A 206 4.54 16.70 4.83
C THR A 206 5.22 17.04 6.17
N GLN A 207 6.40 17.67 6.15
CA GLN A 207 7.13 18.12 7.37
C GLN A 207 6.32 19.04 8.28
N TRP A 208 5.39 19.82 7.73
CA TRP A 208 4.52 20.71 8.50
C TRP A 208 3.44 19.95 9.29
N ILE A 209 3.12 18.70 8.90
CA ILE A 209 2.08 17.89 9.54
C ILE A 209 2.42 17.60 11.00
N PRO A 210 3.56 16.97 11.35
CA PRO A 210 3.90 16.71 12.76
C PRO A 210 4.18 17.99 13.57
N GLN A 211 4.38 19.13 12.92
CA GLN A 211 4.51 20.43 13.59
C GLN A 211 3.15 21.05 13.94
N THR A 212 2.10 20.65 13.22
CA THR A 212 0.75 21.21 13.34
C THR A 212 -0.20 20.28 14.10
N TYR A 213 -0.04 18.98 13.91
CA TYR A 213 -0.94 17.95 14.45
C TYR A 213 -0.16 16.97 15.31
N GLN A 214 -0.82 16.50 16.36
CA GLN A 214 -0.33 15.36 17.12
C GLN A 214 -0.59 14.08 16.32
N LEU A 215 0.44 13.25 16.18
CA LEU A 215 0.34 11.97 15.49
C LEU A 215 -0.11 10.89 16.47
N VAL A 216 -1.33 10.39 16.30
CA VAL A 216 -1.91 9.33 17.15
C VAL A 216 -1.84 7.99 16.39
N PRO A 217 -1.00 7.03 16.81
CA PRO A 217 -0.89 5.74 16.13
C PRO A 217 -2.18 4.92 16.23
N GLN A 218 -2.78 4.59 15.08
CA GLN A 218 -3.99 3.77 14.95
C GLN A 218 -3.75 2.62 13.97
N GLY A 219 -3.41 1.44 14.48
CA GLY A 219 -2.99 0.31 13.64
C GLY A 219 -1.76 0.65 12.82
N LEU A 220 -1.90 0.64 11.50
CA LEU A 220 -0.79 0.83 10.54
C LEU A 220 -0.65 2.27 10.03
N ILE A 221 -1.41 3.21 10.59
CA ILE A 221 -1.48 4.63 10.21
C ILE A 221 -1.44 5.54 11.44
N PHE A 222 -1.25 6.83 11.23
CA PHE A 222 -1.43 7.86 12.25
C PHE A 222 -2.68 8.68 11.95
N ASN A 223 -3.54 8.85 12.93
CA ASN A 223 -4.56 9.89 12.92
C ASN A 223 -3.91 11.25 13.24
N LEU A 224 -4.33 12.31 12.56
CA LEU A 224 -3.90 13.68 12.80
C LEU A 224 -4.83 14.34 13.82
N ALA A 225 -4.43 14.40 15.08
CA ALA A 225 -5.19 15.08 16.13
C ALA A 225 -4.85 16.58 16.18
N THR A 226 -5.88 17.39 16.41
CA THR A 226 -5.79 18.87 16.43
C THR A 226 -5.38 19.46 17.78
N ASP A 227 -5.25 18.61 18.80
CA ASP A 227 -4.79 18.97 20.14
C ASP A 227 -3.62 18.06 20.56
N GLN A 228 -3.08 18.27 21.76
CA GLN A 228 -1.94 17.52 22.30
C GLN A 228 -2.33 16.57 23.45
N SER A 229 -3.63 16.35 23.64
CA SER A 229 -4.14 15.50 24.71
C SER A 229 -3.90 14.02 24.40
N PHE A 230 -4.18 13.16 25.38
CA PHE A 230 -4.15 11.72 25.13
C PHE A 230 -5.40 11.32 24.37
N HIS A 231 -5.21 10.73 23.18
CA HIS A 231 -6.28 10.16 22.37
C HIS A 231 -6.22 8.65 22.50
N ASP A 232 -7.23 8.09 23.17
CA ASP A 232 -7.31 6.64 23.31
C ASP A 232 -7.72 6.00 21.98
N SER A 233 -6.82 5.21 21.39
CA SER A 233 -7.07 4.44 20.19
C SER A 233 -7.32 2.98 20.57
N PRO A 234 -8.41 2.36 20.08
CA PRO A 234 -8.67 0.92 20.27
C PRO A 234 -7.48 0.07 19.85
N ASP A 235 -7.33 -1.10 20.48
CA ASP A 235 -6.27 -2.03 20.08
C ASP A 235 -6.58 -2.60 18.69
N PRO A 236 -5.67 -2.44 17.72
CA PRO A 236 -5.91 -2.90 16.37
C PRO A 236 -5.85 -4.42 16.32
N HIS A 237 -6.90 -5.06 15.80
CA HIS A 237 -6.89 -6.50 15.52
C HIS A 237 -6.12 -6.79 14.22
N LEU A 238 -4.80 -6.69 14.27
CA LEU A 238 -3.93 -6.89 13.10
C LEU A 238 -3.89 -8.36 12.66
N GLN A 239 -4.35 -8.63 11.44
CA GLN A 239 -4.18 -9.91 10.77
C GLN A 239 -2.79 -9.98 10.11
N THR A 240 -1.97 -10.96 10.47
CA THR A 240 -0.58 -11.07 9.98
C THR A 240 -0.27 -12.43 9.36
N ARG A 241 -1.27 -13.05 8.71
CA ARG A 241 -1.15 -14.42 8.16
C ARG A 241 -0.06 -14.48 7.10
N GLY A 242 0.91 -15.37 7.29
CA GLY A 242 2.06 -15.51 6.39
C GLY A 242 3.09 -14.39 6.50
N LEU A 243 2.89 -13.37 7.33
CA LEU A 243 3.81 -12.22 7.42
C LEU A 243 5.08 -12.58 8.20
N ALA A 244 4.91 -13.21 9.37
CA ALA A 244 6.02 -13.60 10.26
C ALA A 244 5.83 -14.98 10.91
N ASP A 245 4.73 -15.69 10.60
CA ASP A 245 4.38 -16.98 11.21
C ASP A 245 5.06 -18.20 10.54
N GLY A 246 5.83 -17.98 9.46
CA GLY A 246 6.52 -19.02 8.70
C GLY A 246 5.66 -19.82 7.72
N THR A 247 4.36 -19.52 7.61
CA THR A 247 3.44 -20.19 6.66
C THR A 247 3.65 -19.73 5.22
N ALA A 248 4.18 -18.51 5.03
CA ALA A 248 4.74 -18.03 3.78
C ALA A 248 6.21 -17.62 3.99
N ARG A 249 7.01 -17.72 2.93
CA ARG A 249 8.43 -17.36 2.93
C ARG A 249 8.71 -16.43 1.76
N PHE A 250 9.47 -15.39 2.04
CA PHE A 250 9.84 -14.36 1.07
C PHE A 250 11.36 -14.26 0.98
N GLU A 251 11.85 -13.94 -0.21
CA GLU A 251 13.27 -13.66 -0.42
C GLU A 251 13.68 -12.42 0.37
N LYS A 252 14.96 -12.27 0.69
CA LYS A 252 15.44 -11.17 1.54
C LYS A 252 15.16 -9.79 0.94
N ASP A 253 15.19 -9.69 -0.38
CA ASP A 253 14.91 -8.48 -1.16
C ASP A 253 13.45 -8.36 -1.60
N ASP A 254 12.57 -9.25 -1.12
CA ASP A 254 11.14 -9.14 -1.38
C ASP A 254 10.55 -7.93 -0.64
N VAL A 255 9.60 -7.25 -1.29
CA VAL A 255 8.90 -6.08 -0.75
C VAL A 255 8.24 -6.37 0.60
N VAL A 256 7.82 -7.61 0.86
CA VAL A 256 7.24 -7.99 2.15
C VAL A 256 8.27 -7.81 3.27
N ASN A 257 9.50 -8.28 3.06
CA ASN A 257 10.58 -8.14 4.04
C ASN A 257 11.17 -6.73 4.08
N LEU A 258 11.24 -6.05 2.93
CA LEU A 258 11.85 -4.73 2.83
C LEU A 258 10.95 -3.57 3.25
N LYS A 259 9.62 -3.73 3.15
CA LYS A 259 8.65 -2.65 3.40
C LYS A 259 7.50 -3.06 4.29
N VAL A 260 6.77 -4.13 3.96
CA VAL A 260 5.52 -4.47 4.66
C VAL A 260 5.78 -4.83 6.12
N LEU A 261 6.64 -5.81 6.39
CA LEU A 261 6.98 -6.22 7.76
C LEU A 261 7.58 -5.05 8.57
N PRO A 262 8.55 -4.26 8.03
CA PRO A 262 9.02 -3.04 8.68
C PRO A 262 7.93 -2.01 9.02
N THR A 263 6.88 -1.86 8.20
CA THR A 263 5.77 -0.95 8.51
C THR A 263 5.00 -1.43 9.74
N TYR A 264 4.66 -2.71 9.84
CA TYR A 264 3.97 -3.26 11.02
C TYR A 264 4.79 -3.05 12.29
N THR A 265 6.06 -3.42 12.25
CA THR A 265 6.94 -3.31 13.42
C THR A 265 7.18 -1.86 13.82
N SER A 266 7.38 -0.96 12.85
CA SER A 266 7.55 0.47 13.11
C SER A 266 6.30 1.08 13.73
N MET A 267 5.11 0.72 13.24
CA MET A 267 3.86 1.24 13.78
C MET A 267 3.55 0.73 15.18
N LEU A 268 3.86 -0.53 15.49
CA LEU A 268 3.77 -1.07 16.85
C LEU A 268 4.75 -0.38 17.81
N VAL A 269 5.99 -0.11 17.37
CA VAL A 269 6.96 0.68 18.14
C VAL A 269 6.47 2.10 18.38
N ASN A 270 5.92 2.76 17.35
CA ASN A 270 5.35 4.10 17.47
C ASN A 270 4.16 4.14 18.43
N ARG A 271 3.28 3.13 18.40
CA ARG A 271 2.19 2.95 19.36
C ARG A 271 2.71 2.78 20.79
N GLY A 272 3.73 1.94 20.99
CA GLY A 272 4.38 1.77 22.29
C GLY A 272 4.98 3.07 22.83
N ARG A 273 5.68 3.84 21.97
CA ARG A 273 6.23 5.15 22.32
C ARG A 273 5.14 6.18 22.67
N TYR A 274 4.05 6.20 21.92
CA TYR A 274 2.91 7.07 22.19
C TYR A 274 2.30 6.77 23.57
N PHE A 275 2.06 5.50 23.88
CA PHE A 275 1.57 5.12 25.21
C PHE A 275 2.55 5.47 26.32
N ALA A 276 3.84 5.22 26.14
CA ALA A 276 4.86 5.58 27.13
C ALA A 276 4.92 7.10 27.38
N LEU A 277 4.76 7.92 26.33
CA LEU A 277 4.71 9.39 26.44
C LEU A 277 3.56 9.86 27.34
N PHE A 278 2.43 9.17 27.33
CA PHE A 278 1.25 9.46 28.14
C PHE A 278 1.17 8.63 29.43
N ASN A 279 2.29 8.07 29.90
CA ASN A 279 2.41 7.25 31.10
C ASN A 279 1.55 5.96 31.10
N GLN A 280 1.10 5.50 29.93
CA GLN A 280 0.36 4.26 29.73
C GLN A 280 1.32 3.07 29.60
N HIS A 281 2.19 2.86 30.60
CA HIS A 281 3.32 1.92 30.49
C HIS A 281 2.90 0.46 30.30
N GLU A 282 1.79 0.02 30.88
CA GLU A 282 1.26 -1.34 30.67
C GLU A 282 0.91 -1.59 29.19
N ARG A 283 0.23 -0.63 28.55
CA ARG A 283 -0.14 -0.70 27.13
C ARG A 283 1.09 -0.54 26.23
N ALA A 284 2.04 0.31 26.62
CA ALA A 284 3.31 0.44 25.91
C ALA A 284 4.06 -0.89 25.83
N ILE A 285 4.13 -1.62 26.95
CA ILE A 285 4.76 -2.94 27.05
C ILE A 285 4.10 -3.95 26.10
N ILE A 286 2.77 -3.96 26.01
CA ILE A 286 2.04 -4.84 25.09
C ILE A 286 2.44 -4.55 23.64
N ALA A 287 2.39 -3.28 23.21
CA ALA A 287 2.74 -2.90 21.85
C ALA A 287 4.21 -3.25 21.49
N PHE A 288 5.16 -3.04 22.42
CA PHE A 288 6.55 -3.44 22.17
C PHE A 288 6.74 -4.96 22.10
N LYS A 289 6.01 -5.74 22.89
CA LYS A 289 6.03 -7.21 22.83
C LYS A 289 5.44 -7.73 21.51
N GLU A 290 4.38 -7.11 21.02
CA GLU A 290 3.81 -7.44 19.70
C GLU A 290 4.82 -7.15 18.59
N ALA A 291 5.50 -6.01 18.63
CA ALA A 291 6.56 -5.70 17.67
C ALA A 291 7.67 -6.77 17.68
N LEU A 292 8.10 -7.21 18.86
CA LEU A 292 9.12 -8.25 19.04
C LEU A 292 8.65 -9.66 18.66
N THR A 293 7.34 -9.89 18.62
CA THR A 293 6.78 -11.14 18.10
C THR A 293 6.92 -11.22 16.58
N LEU A 294 6.82 -10.08 15.89
CA LEU A 294 7.02 -9.98 14.44
C LEU A 294 8.50 -9.92 14.05
N ASP A 295 9.32 -9.17 14.80
CA ASP A 295 10.77 -9.16 14.64
C ASP A 295 11.46 -9.10 16.02
N PRO A 296 12.00 -10.23 16.50
CA PRO A 296 12.68 -10.29 17.79
C PRO A 296 13.90 -9.38 17.90
N ASN A 297 14.49 -8.93 16.79
CA ASN A 297 15.74 -8.17 16.76
C ASN A 297 15.54 -6.64 16.77
N LEU A 298 14.30 -6.16 16.89
CA LEU A 298 14.02 -4.72 16.94
C LEU A 298 14.58 -4.06 18.20
N VAL A 299 15.73 -3.38 18.05
CA VAL A 299 16.39 -2.65 19.14
C VAL A 299 15.46 -1.65 19.80
N ALA A 300 14.77 -0.82 19.01
CA ALA A 300 13.84 0.20 19.51
C ALA A 300 12.70 -0.38 20.35
N ALA A 301 12.20 -1.58 20.00
CA ALA A 301 11.16 -2.25 20.76
C ALA A 301 11.70 -2.81 22.09
N ARG A 302 12.91 -3.40 22.09
CA ARG A 302 13.56 -3.89 23.32
C ARG A 302 13.86 -2.75 24.31
N GLU A 303 14.36 -1.63 23.80
CA GLU A 303 14.64 -0.44 24.61
C GLU A 303 13.35 0.15 25.21
N GLY A 304 12.32 0.34 24.37
CA GLY A 304 11.02 0.84 24.84
C GLY A 304 10.35 -0.08 25.86
N LEU A 305 10.46 -1.40 25.66
CA LEU A 305 9.99 -2.41 26.60
C LEU A 305 10.70 -2.30 27.95
N ALA A 306 12.03 -2.25 27.95
CA ALA A 306 12.82 -2.12 29.18
C ALA A 306 12.50 -0.81 29.93
N GLN A 307 12.44 0.31 29.22
CA GLN A 307 12.11 1.63 29.79
C GLN A 307 10.71 1.66 30.41
N SER A 308 9.71 1.10 29.72
CA SER A 308 8.33 1.08 30.24
C SER A 308 8.18 0.11 31.40
N THR A 309 8.87 -1.03 31.38
CA THR A 309 8.85 -2.00 32.49
C THR A 309 9.47 -1.40 33.76
N ALA A 310 10.55 -0.63 33.64
CA ALA A 310 11.19 0.04 34.78
C ALA A 310 10.33 1.13 35.43
N LYS A 311 9.24 1.56 34.78
CA LYS A 311 8.28 2.54 35.30
C LYS A 311 7.10 1.90 36.04
N LEU A 312 6.91 0.59 35.92
CA LEU A 312 5.90 -0.13 36.70
C LEU A 312 6.44 -0.44 38.10
N PRO A 313 5.58 -0.35 39.13
CA PRO A 313 5.95 -0.79 40.47
C PRO A 313 6.35 -2.28 40.41
N SER A 314 7.44 -2.64 41.09
CA SER A 314 7.82 -4.04 41.23
C SER A 314 6.70 -4.81 41.95
N PRO A 315 6.37 -6.02 41.51
CA PRO A 315 5.29 -6.81 42.08
C PRO A 315 5.50 -7.15 43.57
#